data_AF-A0A967DGB5-F1
#
_entry.id   AF-A0A967DGB5-F1
#
_cell.length_a   1.000
_cell.length_b   1.000
_cell.length_c   1.000
_cell.angle_alpha   90.00
_cell.angle_beta   90.00
_cell.angle_gamma   90.00
#
_symmetry.space_group_name_H-M   'P 1'
#
loop_
_entity.id
_entity.type
_entity.pdbx_description
1 polymer ?
#
loop_
_entity_poly.entity_id
_entity_poly.type
_entity_poly.pdbx_seq_one_letter_code
_entity_poly.pdbx_strand_id
1 'polypeptide(L)'
;FDEILKLLMSGHAWAGIQALRHANLHHGLLPFMARALEDPQAAQFIEEALRNTDERIQVGKSVSPGFLFAALLWPDLEKQWQSLRKTGMPALAALHAAIDAVVAPSHTGISIQRRHEGDMRDIWTMQPRFEKRVGRYPDRLVEVPRFRAGYDFMLLRSQTGYCKTSLGQWWTDFYHADLPQREALLATAKLEDIDSGQTPGNPNRKRRRRPKKTKPGPEIQPDSGLNGAKQN
;
A
#
# COMPACT_ATOMS: atom_id res chain seq x y z
N PHE A 1 -12.48 20.50 14.60
CA PHE A 1 -12.53 19.17 13.95
C PHE A 1 -13.95 18.91 13.44
N ASP A 2 -14.97 19.07 14.29
CA ASP A 2 -16.37 18.80 13.91
C ASP A 2 -16.90 19.74 12.82
N GLU A 3 -16.51 21.02 12.81
CA GLU A 3 -16.90 22.00 11.79
C GLU A 3 -16.32 21.65 10.41
N ILE A 4 -15.06 21.23 10.39
CA ILE A 4 -14.40 20.72 9.18
C ILE A 4 -15.16 19.51 8.67
N LEU A 5 -15.51 18.58 9.55
CA LEU A 5 -16.21 17.38 9.15
C LEU A 5 -17.60 17.70 8.60
N LYS A 6 -18.34 18.62 9.23
CA LYS A 6 -19.63 19.11 8.73
C LYS A 6 -19.50 19.73 7.34
N LEU A 7 -18.47 20.54 7.11
CA LEU A 7 -18.20 21.12 5.79
C LEU A 7 -17.91 20.03 4.75
N LEU A 8 -16.97 19.12 5.06
CA LEU A 8 -16.53 18.05 4.16
C LEU A 8 -17.62 17.00 3.89
N MET A 9 -18.59 16.84 4.78
CA MET A 9 -19.69 15.88 4.67
C MET A 9 -21.04 16.57 4.35
N SER A 10 -21.02 17.80 3.86
CA SER A 10 -22.23 18.57 3.54
C SER A 10 -22.90 18.16 2.21
N GLY A 11 -22.18 17.45 1.34
CA GLY A 11 -22.59 17.24 -0.06
C GLY A 11 -22.23 18.40 -1.00
N HIS A 12 -21.53 19.41 -0.47
CA HIS A 12 -21.02 20.58 -1.18
C HIS A 12 -19.58 20.94 -0.74
N ALA A 13 -18.79 19.94 -0.38
CA ALA A 13 -17.46 20.10 0.16
C ALA A 13 -16.54 20.87 -0.78
N TRP A 14 -16.48 20.52 -2.07
CA TRP A 14 -15.58 21.21 -3.01
C TRP A 14 -15.94 22.69 -3.18
N ALA A 15 -17.24 22.97 -3.39
CA ALA A 15 -17.74 24.33 -3.48
C ALA A 15 -17.46 25.14 -2.20
N GLY A 16 -17.62 24.50 -1.02
CA GLY A 16 -17.28 25.08 0.27
C GLY A 16 -15.79 25.43 0.40
N ILE A 17 -14.89 24.53 -0.02
CA ILE A 17 -13.45 24.81 -0.06
C ILE A 17 -13.13 25.97 -1.00
N GLN A 18 -13.72 26.00 -2.20
CA GLN A 18 -13.54 27.10 -3.12
C GLN A 18 -14.02 28.42 -2.51
N ALA A 19 -15.19 28.47 -1.88
CA ALA A 19 -15.69 29.68 -1.22
C ALA A 19 -14.74 30.18 -0.12
N LEU A 20 -14.21 29.27 0.71
CA LEU A 20 -13.23 29.61 1.75
C LEU A 20 -11.91 30.15 1.18
N ARG A 21 -11.50 29.67 0.00
CA ARG A 21 -10.32 30.20 -0.70
C ARG A 21 -10.55 31.61 -1.19
N HIS A 22 -11.66 31.86 -1.88
CA HIS A 22 -12.02 33.19 -2.36
C HIS A 22 -12.14 34.22 -1.21
N ALA A 23 -12.59 33.77 -0.03
CA ALA A 23 -12.68 34.60 1.18
C ALA A 23 -11.36 34.70 1.98
N ASN A 24 -10.26 34.07 1.55
CA ASN A 24 -8.99 33.97 2.30
C ASN A 24 -9.11 33.34 3.71
N LEU A 25 -10.14 32.52 3.95
CA LEU A 25 -10.40 31.86 5.25
C LEU A 25 -9.84 30.43 5.34
N HIS A 26 -9.40 29.87 4.20
CA HIS A 26 -8.88 28.50 4.12
C HIS A 26 -7.62 28.22 4.95
N HIS A 27 -6.78 29.24 5.20
CA HIS A 27 -5.54 29.09 5.99
C HIS A 27 -5.79 28.70 7.45
N GLY A 28 -6.93 29.10 8.03
CA GLY A 28 -7.28 28.75 9.41
C GLY A 28 -7.98 27.41 9.53
N LEU A 29 -8.94 27.13 8.63
CA LEU A 29 -9.79 25.95 8.74
C LEU A 29 -9.07 24.66 8.30
N LEU A 30 -8.24 24.75 7.25
CA LEU A 30 -7.61 23.59 6.61
C LEU A 30 -6.16 23.89 6.20
N PRO A 31 -5.27 24.21 7.18
CA PRO A 31 -3.90 24.62 6.90
C PRO A 31 -3.09 23.53 6.14
N PHE A 32 -3.38 22.26 6.40
CA PHE A 32 -2.73 21.14 5.73
C PHE A 32 -3.07 21.06 4.22
N MET A 33 -4.25 21.52 3.81
CA MET A 33 -4.60 21.54 2.39
C MET A 33 -4.05 22.76 1.66
N ALA A 34 -3.82 23.89 2.35
CA ALA A 34 -3.42 25.13 1.70
C ALA A 34 -2.18 24.94 0.81
N ARG A 35 -1.14 24.27 1.34
CA ARG A 35 0.08 23.94 0.58
C ARG A 35 -0.17 22.91 -0.52
N ALA A 36 -0.99 21.90 -0.26
CA ALA A 36 -1.31 20.88 -1.26
C ALA A 36 -2.06 21.46 -2.46
N LEU A 37 -2.90 22.48 -2.26
CA LEU A 37 -3.67 23.13 -3.32
C LEU A 37 -2.85 24.07 -4.22
N GLU A 38 -1.59 24.33 -3.90
CA GLU A 38 -0.64 25.05 -4.76
C GLU A 38 0.01 24.14 -5.82
N ASP A 39 0.02 22.83 -5.55
CA ASP A 39 0.55 21.81 -6.45
C ASP A 39 -0.57 21.30 -7.37
N PRO A 40 -0.46 21.41 -8.71
CA PRO A 40 -1.57 21.06 -9.61
C PRO A 40 -2.05 19.62 -9.49
N GLN A 41 -1.12 18.67 -9.29
CA GLN A 41 -1.48 17.25 -9.18
C GLN A 41 -2.18 16.96 -7.84
N ALA A 42 -1.67 17.52 -6.76
CA ALA A 42 -2.29 17.40 -5.44
C ALA A 42 -3.65 18.11 -5.38
N ALA A 43 -3.78 19.27 -6.02
CA ALA A 43 -5.05 19.99 -6.14
C ALA A 43 -6.09 19.16 -6.90
N GLN A 44 -5.71 18.56 -8.03
CA GLN A 44 -6.58 17.66 -8.79
C GLN A 44 -7.02 16.45 -7.94
N PHE A 45 -6.11 15.85 -7.17
CA PHE A 45 -6.43 14.74 -6.28
C PHE A 45 -7.47 15.11 -5.22
N ILE A 46 -7.25 16.24 -4.55
CA ILE A 46 -8.15 16.74 -3.51
C ILE A 46 -9.51 17.11 -4.11
N GLU A 47 -9.53 17.80 -5.25
CA GLU A 47 -10.76 18.14 -5.96
C GLU A 47 -11.57 16.89 -6.30
N GLU A 48 -10.94 15.89 -6.91
CA GLU A 48 -11.60 14.65 -7.31
C GLU A 48 -12.12 13.87 -6.08
N ALA A 49 -11.36 13.82 -4.98
CA ALA A 49 -11.81 13.20 -3.74
C ALA A 49 -13.07 13.87 -3.15
N LEU A 50 -13.11 15.21 -3.19
CA LEU A 50 -14.22 16.00 -2.65
C LEU A 50 -15.45 15.95 -3.56
N ARG A 51 -15.27 16.00 -4.89
CA ARG A 51 -16.38 15.82 -5.86
C ARG A 51 -17.03 14.44 -5.72
N ASN A 52 -16.23 13.38 -5.68
CA ASN A 52 -16.74 12.02 -5.46
C ASN A 52 -17.48 11.89 -4.12
N THR A 53 -17.02 12.61 -3.09
CA THR A 53 -17.71 12.67 -1.80
C THR A 53 -19.07 13.36 -1.92
N ASP A 54 -19.11 14.51 -2.58
CA ASP A 54 -20.32 15.29 -2.79
C ASP A 54 -21.38 14.49 -3.55
N GLU A 55 -20.99 13.89 -4.68
CA GLU A 55 -21.86 13.02 -5.48
C GLU A 55 -22.41 11.85 -4.64
N ARG A 56 -21.55 11.22 -3.84
CA ARG A 56 -21.93 10.09 -2.99
C ARG A 56 -22.99 10.49 -1.94
N ILE A 57 -22.84 11.66 -1.33
CA ILE A 57 -23.80 12.18 -0.35
C ILE A 57 -25.12 12.53 -1.04
N GLN A 58 -25.07 13.16 -2.21
CA GLN A 58 -26.27 13.55 -2.97
C GLN A 58 -27.12 12.35 -3.39
N VAL A 59 -26.51 11.19 -3.67
CA VAL A 59 -27.23 9.94 -3.94
C VAL A 59 -27.59 9.14 -2.67
N GLY A 60 -27.48 9.76 -1.48
CA GLY A 60 -27.88 9.18 -0.20
C GLY A 60 -26.95 8.09 0.34
N LYS A 61 -25.73 7.95 -0.21
CA LYS A 61 -24.75 6.96 0.28
C LYS A 61 -23.89 7.57 1.39
N SER A 62 -23.59 6.77 2.41
CA SER A 62 -22.71 7.18 3.50
C SER A 62 -21.27 7.39 3.04
N VAL A 63 -20.59 8.37 3.64
CA VAL A 63 -19.17 8.66 3.44
C VAL A 63 -18.40 8.40 4.73
N SER A 64 -17.15 7.91 4.60
CA SER A 64 -16.26 7.69 5.74
C SER A 64 -15.40 8.93 6.01
N PRO A 65 -15.43 9.49 7.23
CA PRO A 65 -14.47 10.52 7.64
C PRO A 65 -13.01 10.09 7.50
N GLY A 66 -12.71 8.82 7.81
CA GLY A 66 -11.35 8.27 7.69
C GLY A 66 -10.86 8.25 6.25
N PHE A 67 -11.73 7.89 5.30
CA PHE A 67 -11.42 7.95 3.87
C PHE A 67 -11.16 9.40 3.42
N LEU A 68 -12.02 10.33 3.84
CA LEU A 68 -11.86 11.75 3.53
C LEU A 68 -10.51 12.29 3.99
N PHE A 69 -10.17 12.13 5.28
CA PHE A 69 -8.88 12.58 5.78
C PHE A 69 -7.71 11.83 5.12
N ALA A 70 -7.85 10.54 4.82
CA ALA A 70 -6.83 9.80 4.09
C ALA A 70 -6.56 10.41 2.72
N ALA A 71 -7.60 10.87 2.02
CA ALA A 71 -7.49 11.47 0.70
C ALA A 71 -6.88 12.87 0.77
N LEU A 72 -7.36 13.71 1.70
CA LEU A 72 -6.86 15.08 1.82
C LEU A 72 -5.38 15.16 2.24
N LEU A 73 -4.90 14.19 3.02
CA LEU A 73 -3.50 14.13 3.48
C LEU A 73 -2.59 13.30 2.57
N TRP A 74 -3.14 12.66 1.54
CA TRP A 74 -2.38 11.82 0.62
C TRP A 74 -1.20 12.54 -0.04
N PRO A 75 -1.34 13.78 -0.56
CA PRO A 75 -0.25 14.43 -1.25
C PRO A 75 0.99 14.65 -0.38
N ASP A 76 0.79 15.06 0.88
CA ASP A 76 1.90 15.25 1.84
C ASP A 76 2.52 13.90 2.22
N LEU A 77 1.70 12.89 2.45
CA LEU A 77 2.14 11.54 2.78
C LEU A 77 2.98 10.92 1.66
N GLU A 78 2.54 11.04 0.40
CA GLU A 78 3.27 10.55 -0.76
C GLU A 78 4.62 11.27 -0.89
N LYS A 79 4.65 12.60 -0.78
CA LYS A 79 5.89 13.40 -0.84
C LYS A 79 6.89 12.95 0.24
N GLN A 80 6.43 12.78 1.48
CA GLN A 80 7.28 12.36 2.58
C GLN A 80 7.74 10.91 2.44
N TRP A 81 6.84 10.01 2.02
CA TRP A 81 7.15 8.61 1.81
C TRP A 81 8.22 8.42 0.74
N GLN A 82 8.09 9.11 -0.41
CA GLN A 82 9.09 9.04 -1.47
C GLN A 82 10.42 9.67 -1.04
N SER A 83 10.40 10.75 -0.25
CA SER A 83 11.63 11.34 0.31
C SER A 83 12.37 10.37 1.21
N LEU A 84 11.68 9.72 2.16
CA LEU A 84 12.27 8.70 3.05
C LEU A 84 12.78 7.48 2.29
N ARG A 85 12.10 7.05 1.22
CA ARG A 85 12.60 5.96 0.37
C ARG A 85 13.90 6.32 -0.35
N LYS A 86 14.06 7.58 -0.78
CA LYS A 86 15.30 8.05 -1.42
C LYS A 86 16.51 8.04 -0.48
N THR A 87 16.30 8.06 0.84
CA THR A 87 17.39 7.90 1.82
C THR A 87 17.80 6.44 2.04
N GLY A 88 17.23 5.50 1.29
CA GLY A 88 17.49 4.05 1.43
C GLY A 88 16.65 3.35 2.50
N MET A 89 15.68 4.04 3.11
CA MET A 89 14.79 3.41 4.10
C MET A 89 13.90 2.34 3.43
N PRO A 90 13.70 1.16 4.04
CA PRO A 90 12.79 0.14 3.50
C PRO A 90 11.39 0.69 3.28
N ALA A 91 10.75 0.37 2.16
CA ALA A 91 9.52 1.02 1.71
C ALA A 91 8.37 1.01 2.74
N LEU A 92 8.16 -0.11 3.44
CA LEU A 92 7.11 -0.20 4.47
C LEU A 92 7.45 0.61 5.73
N ALA A 93 8.72 0.61 6.15
CA ALA A 93 9.17 1.41 7.29
C ALA A 93 9.06 2.92 6.97
N ALA A 94 9.45 3.31 5.76
CA ALA A 94 9.29 4.68 5.25
C ALA A 94 7.82 5.11 5.22
N LEU A 95 6.91 4.21 4.84
CA LEU A 95 5.48 4.50 4.82
C LEU A 95 4.95 4.76 6.24
N HIS A 96 5.28 3.88 7.20
CA HIS A 96 4.85 4.07 8.59
C HIS A 96 5.39 5.37 9.19
N ALA A 97 6.66 5.70 8.93
CA ALA A 97 7.25 6.96 9.38
C ALA A 97 6.58 8.19 8.74
N ALA A 98 6.24 8.14 7.45
CA ALA A 98 5.50 9.21 6.78
C ALA A 98 4.08 9.38 7.34
N ILE A 99 3.38 8.26 7.60
CA ILE A 99 2.06 8.27 8.26
C ILE A 99 2.15 8.99 9.61
N ASP A 100 3.10 8.60 10.46
CA ASP A 100 3.23 9.17 11.81
C ASP A 100 3.47 10.68 11.78
N ALA A 101 4.27 11.15 10.82
CA ALA A 101 4.55 12.57 10.66
C ALA A 101 3.36 13.37 10.10
N VAL A 102 2.63 12.83 9.12
CA VAL A 102 1.50 13.54 8.47
C VAL A 102 0.25 13.60 9.35
N VAL A 103 0.01 12.59 10.19
CA VAL A 103 -1.14 12.55 11.11
C VAL A 103 -0.91 13.41 12.35
N ALA A 104 0.35 13.73 12.68
CA ALA A 104 0.68 14.51 13.86
C ALA A 104 -0.07 15.87 13.89
N PRO A 105 -0.61 16.32 15.04
CA PRO A 105 -1.29 17.61 15.15
C PRO A 105 -0.43 18.80 14.73
N SER A 106 0.90 18.70 14.88
CA SER A 106 1.86 19.69 14.40
C SER A 106 1.85 19.86 12.89
N HIS A 107 1.44 18.83 12.14
CA HIS A 107 1.31 18.86 10.69
C HIS A 107 -0.10 19.27 10.25
N THR A 108 -1.13 18.63 10.82
CA THR A 108 -2.53 18.86 10.42
C THR A 108 -3.13 20.15 10.97
N GLY A 109 -2.55 20.71 12.05
CA GLY A 109 -3.13 21.83 12.80
C GLY A 109 -4.37 21.44 13.64
N ILE A 110 -4.83 20.18 13.58
CA ILE A 110 -6.00 19.69 14.30
C ILE A 110 -5.75 18.29 14.88
N SER A 111 -6.36 17.99 16.03
CA SER A 111 -6.35 16.62 16.53
C SER A 111 -7.40 15.79 15.77
N ILE A 112 -6.94 14.79 15.02
CA ILE A 112 -7.80 13.78 14.38
C ILE A 112 -8.15 12.73 15.43
N GLN A 113 -9.39 12.24 15.44
CA GLN A 113 -9.79 11.21 16.39
C GLN A 113 -9.16 9.86 16.01
N ARG A 114 -8.66 9.13 17.01
CA ARG A 114 -7.94 7.84 16.84
C ARG A 114 -8.62 6.83 15.93
N ARG A 115 -9.96 6.76 15.95
CA ARG A 115 -10.74 5.86 15.07
C ARG A 115 -10.52 6.18 13.58
N HIS A 116 -10.44 7.46 13.23
CA HIS A 116 -10.23 7.90 11.85
C HIS A 116 -8.78 7.73 11.44
N GLU A 117 -7.83 7.96 12.35
CA GLU A 117 -6.42 7.64 12.10
C GLU A 117 -6.22 6.15 11.80
N GLY A 118 -6.91 5.26 12.53
CA GLY A 118 -6.92 3.83 12.26
C GLY A 118 -7.40 3.52 10.84
N ASP A 119 -8.55 4.08 10.43
CA ASP A 119 -9.08 3.94 9.08
C ASP A 119 -8.09 4.43 8.01
N MET A 120 -7.44 5.59 8.24
CA MET A 120 -6.46 6.17 7.33
C MET A 120 -5.24 5.26 7.18
N ARG A 121 -4.71 4.72 8.29
CA ARG A 121 -3.59 3.78 8.29
C ARG A 121 -3.91 2.50 7.51
N ASP A 122 -5.10 1.95 7.71
CA ASP A 122 -5.55 0.77 6.96
C ASP A 122 -5.58 1.05 5.45
N ILE A 123 -6.13 2.20 5.04
CA ILE A 123 -6.20 2.62 3.63
C ILE A 123 -4.80 2.79 3.04
N TRP A 124 -3.91 3.53 3.70
CA TRP A 124 -2.58 3.85 3.20
C TRP A 124 -1.65 2.64 3.17
N THR A 125 -1.63 1.82 4.21
CA THR A 125 -0.79 0.60 4.25
C THR A 125 -1.25 -0.48 3.28
N MET A 126 -2.48 -0.37 2.77
CA MET A 126 -3.00 -1.17 1.67
C MET A 126 -2.50 -0.70 0.30
N GLN A 127 -2.11 0.56 0.15
CA GLN A 127 -1.73 1.12 -1.17
C GLN A 127 -0.55 0.38 -1.85
N PRO A 128 0.56 0.06 -1.18
CA PRO A 128 1.65 -0.70 -1.81
C PRO A 128 1.27 -2.17 -2.12
N ARG A 129 0.16 -2.65 -1.55
CA ARG A 129 -0.33 -4.01 -1.74
C ARG A 129 -0.96 -4.17 -3.12
N PHE A 130 -1.64 -3.15 -3.62
CA PHE A 130 -2.27 -3.18 -4.95
C PHE A 130 -1.24 -3.41 -6.07
N GLU A 131 0.01 -3.02 -5.90
CA GLU A 131 1.09 -3.29 -6.88
C GLU A 131 1.39 -4.79 -7.05
N LYS A 132 1.07 -5.63 -6.06
CA LYS A 132 1.36 -7.07 -6.08
C LYS A 132 0.21 -7.84 -6.74
N ARG A 133 0.34 -8.07 -8.04
CA ARG A 133 -0.71 -8.72 -8.86
C ARG A 133 -0.48 -10.22 -9.12
N VAL A 134 0.57 -10.81 -8.57
CA VAL A 134 0.97 -12.20 -8.87
C VAL A 134 0.61 -13.18 -7.75
N GLY A 135 0.18 -14.38 -8.16
CA GLY A 135 -0.14 -15.48 -7.26
C GLY A 135 -1.47 -15.28 -6.54
N ARG A 136 -1.62 -15.84 -5.34
CA ARG A 136 -2.85 -15.73 -4.53
C ARG A 136 -3.00 -14.41 -3.77
N TYR A 137 -2.13 -13.45 -4.07
CA TYR A 137 -2.12 -12.19 -3.34
C TYR A 137 -3.38 -11.36 -3.61
N PRO A 138 -3.82 -11.20 -4.87
CA PRO A 138 -5.00 -10.39 -5.16
C PRO A 138 -6.27 -10.96 -4.55
N ASP A 139 -6.48 -12.28 -4.61
CA ASP A 139 -7.61 -12.95 -3.98
C ASP A 139 -7.69 -12.64 -2.48
N ARG A 140 -6.56 -12.77 -1.77
CA ARG A 140 -6.50 -12.47 -0.33
C ARG A 140 -6.72 -10.99 -0.04
N LEU A 141 -6.29 -10.09 -0.92
CA LEU A 141 -6.44 -8.65 -0.69
C LEU A 141 -7.92 -8.25 -0.73
N VAL A 142 -8.71 -8.83 -1.63
CA VAL A 142 -10.16 -8.59 -1.73
C VAL A 142 -10.90 -8.98 -0.46
N GLU A 143 -10.40 -9.98 0.29
CA GLU A 143 -10.99 -10.44 1.55
C GLU A 143 -10.62 -9.56 2.76
N VAL A 144 -9.64 -8.65 2.63
CA VAL A 144 -9.18 -7.81 3.74
C VAL A 144 -10.29 -6.82 4.14
N PRO A 145 -10.53 -6.62 5.46
CA PRO A 145 -11.42 -5.57 5.92
C PRO A 145 -11.06 -4.21 5.30
N ARG A 146 -12.07 -3.42 4.94
CA ARG A 146 -11.89 -2.12 4.27
C ARG A 146 -11.22 -2.19 2.89
N PHE A 147 -11.15 -3.36 2.26
CA PHE A 147 -10.70 -3.48 0.87
C PHE A 147 -11.39 -2.44 -0.02
N ARG A 148 -12.70 -2.25 0.12
CA ARG A 148 -13.44 -1.25 -0.67
C ARG A 148 -12.89 0.16 -0.54
N ALA A 149 -12.57 0.61 0.68
CA ALA A 149 -11.99 1.92 0.90
C ALA A 149 -10.56 2.01 0.31
N GLY A 150 -9.74 0.97 0.49
CA GLY A 150 -8.40 0.92 -0.11
C GLY A 150 -8.43 0.90 -1.64
N TYR A 151 -9.40 0.19 -2.23
CA TYR A 151 -9.62 0.08 -3.67
C TYR A 151 -10.14 1.39 -4.26
N ASP A 152 -11.16 2.01 -3.66
CA ASP A 152 -11.67 3.32 -4.08
C ASP A 152 -10.54 4.38 -4.04
N PHE A 153 -9.68 4.32 -3.03
CA PHE A 153 -8.52 5.18 -2.92
C PHE A 153 -7.47 4.92 -4.01
N MET A 154 -7.24 3.65 -4.35
CA MET A 154 -6.33 3.27 -5.43
C MET A 154 -6.86 3.74 -6.79
N LEU A 155 -8.17 3.63 -7.04
CA LEU A 155 -8.80 4.19 -8.23
C LEU A 155 -8.62 5.71 -8.34
N LEU A 156 -8.84 6.42 -7.22
CA LEU A 156 -8.60 7.87 -7.16
C LEU A 156 -7.14 8.21 -7.50
N ARG A 157 -6.16 7.47 -6.94
CA ARG A 157 -4.73 7.62 -7.29
C ARG A 157 -4.45 7.35 -8.77
N SER A 158 -5.12 6.35 -9.34
CA SER A 158 -4.97 5.98 -10.75
C SER A 158 -5.52 7.05 -11.69
N GLN A 159 -6.65 7.68 -11.34
CA GLN A 159 -7.28 8.75 -12.13
C GLN A 159 -6.48 10.05 -12.12
N THR A 160 -5.72 10.29 -11.06
CA THR A 160 -5.00 11.55 -10.79
C THR A 160 -3.48 11.41 -11.00
N GLY A 161 -3.02 10.29 -11.55
CA GLY A 161 -1.62 10.07 -11.93
C GLY A 161 -0.67 9.72 -10.79
N TYR A 162 -1.16 9.39 -9.59
CA TYR A 162 -0.35 8.88 -8.47
C TYR A 162 0.00 7.39 -8.59
N CYS A 163 -0.67 6.66 -9.48
CA CYS A 163 -0.26 5.34 -9.92
C CYS A 163 -0.68 5.12 -11.38
N LYS A 164 -0.21 4.01 -11.98
CA LYS A 164 -0.49 3.69 -13.38
C LYS A 164 -1.99 3.47 -13.60
N THR A 165 -2.54 4.03 -14.68
CA THR A 165 -3.94 3.79 -15.06
C THR A 165 -4.25 2.32 -15.33
N SER A 166 -3.28 1.58 -15.89
CA SER A 166 -3.39 0.14 -16.11
C SER A 166 -3.54 -0.66 -14.81
N LEU A 167 -3.00 -0.17 -13.70
CA LEU A 167 -3.18 -0.80 -12.39
C LEU A 167 -4.64 -0.68 -11.93
N GLY A 168 -5.22 0.52 -12.06
CA GLY A 168 -6.62 0.76 -11.74
C GLY A 168 -7.57 -0.08 -12.61
N GLN A 169 -7.29 -0.17 -13.91
CA GLN A 169 -8.07 -1.00 -14.83
C GLN A 169 -7.97 -2.48 -14.46
N TRP A 170 -6.76 -3.00 -14.25
CA TRP A 170 -6.55 -4.41 -13.91
C TRP A 170 -7.31 -4.82 -12.63
N TRP A 171 -7.28 -3.99 -11.59
CA TRP A 171 -8.02 -4.28 -10.35
C TRP A 171 -9.52 -4.18 -10.51
N THR A 172 -10.01 -3.31 -11.40
CA THR A 172 -11.43 -3.21 -11.74
C THR A 172 -11.89 -4.47 -12.46
N ASP A 173 -11.13 -4.92 -13.47
CA ASP A 173 -11.41 -6.15 -14.20
C ASP A 173 -11.37 -7.35 -13.24
N PHE A 174 -10.34 -7.44 -12.40
CA PHE A 174 -10.19 -8.53 -11.43
C PHE A 174 -11.33 -8.59 -10.40
N TYR A 175 -11.79 -7.42 -9.92
CA TYR A 175 -12.86 -7.35 -8.93
C TYR A 175 -14.19 -7.84 -9.48
N HIS A 176 -14.50 -7.52 -10.75
CA HIS A 176 -15.73 -7.92 -11.44
C HIS A 176 -15.64 -9.27 -12.16
N ALA A 177 -14.43 -9.81 -12.33
CA ALA A 177 -14.18 -11.07 -13.03
C ALA A 177 -14.71 -12.29 -12.27
N ASP A 178 -15.18 -13.27 -13.05
CA ASP A 178 -15.41 -14.64 -12.59
C ASP A 178 -14.10 -15.42 -12.39
N LEU A 179 -14.18 -16.65 -11.86
CA LEU A 179 -12.99 -17.43 -11.53
C LEU A 179 -12.08 -17.68 -12.76
N PRO A 180 -12.58 -18.13 -13.93
CA PRO A 180 -11.76 -18.26 -15.13
C PRO A 180 -11.09 -16.96 -15.58
N GLN A 181 -11.81 -15.84 -15.55
CA GLN A 181 -11.27 -14.53 -15.93
C GLN A 181 -10.18 -14.07 -14.95
N ARG A 182 -10.36 -14.29 -13.64
CA ARG A 182 -9.35 -13.99 -12.62
C ARG A 182 -8.07 -14.79 -12.86
N GLU A 183 -8.17 -16.08 -13.15
CA GLU A 183 -7.01 -16.91 -13.46
C GLU A 183 -6.24 -16.39 -14.68
N ALA A 184 -6.95 -15.95 -15.73
CA ALA A 184 -6.35 -15.33 -16.90
C ALA A 184 -5.63 -14.01 -16.57
N LEU A 185 -6.25 -13.12 -15.79
CA LEU A 185 -5.67 -11.84 -15.35
C LEU A 185 -4.43 -12.02 -14.46
N LEU A 186 -4.40 -13.05 -13.61
CA LEU A 186 -3.24 -13.39 -12.81
C LEU A 186 -2.10 -13.96 -13.67
N ALA A 187 -2.42 -14.71 -14.71
CA ALA A 187 -1.44 -15.24 -15.65
C ALA A 187 -0.79 -14.13 -16.48
N THR A 188 -1.57 -13.15 -16.96
CA THR A 188 -1.03 -11.98 -17.69
C THR A 188 -0.17 -11.10 -16.78
N ALA A 189 -0.63 -10.78 -15.57
CA ALA A 189 0.15 -10.01 -14.60
C ALA A 189 1.49 -10.68 -14.26
N LYS A 190 1.52 -12.02 -14.18
CA LYS A 190 2.75 -12.78 -13.95
C LYS A 190 3.76 -12.63 -15.10
N LEU A 191 3.30 -12.56 -16.35
CA LEU A 191 4.18 -12.34 -17.50
C LEU A 191 4.76 -10.92 -17.47
N GLU A 192 3.95 -9.92 -17.15
CA GLU A 192 4.39 -8.52 -17.01
C GLU A 192 5.43 -8.32 -15.90
N ASP A 193 5.28 -8.99 -14.76
CA ASP A 193 6.23 -8.93 -13.65
C ASP A 193 7.59 -9.58 -13.99
N ILE A 194 7.58 -10.60 -14.86
CA ILE A 194 8.81 -11.23 -15.36
C ILE A 194 9.55 -10.29 -16.32
N ASP A 195 8.80 -9.67 -17.25
CA ASP A 195 9.36 -8.77 -18.26
C ASP A 195 9.90 -7.46 -17.67
N SER A 196 9.21 -6.92 -16.66
CA SER A 196 9.60 -5.67 -15.98
C SER A 196 10.79 -5.82 -15.02
N GLY A 197 11.34 -7.02 -14.83
CA GLY A 197 12.52 -7.25 -13.99
C GLY A 197 12.34 -6.89 -12.51
N GLN A 198 11.10 -6.65 -12.04
CA GLN A 198 10.81 -6.21 -10.67
C GLN A 198 10.93 -7.33 -9.62
N THR A 199 11.30 -8.54 -10.04
CA THR A 199 11.71 -9.58 -9.11
C THR A 199 13.23 -9.46 -8.89
N PRO A 200 13.74 -9.10 -7.69
CA PRO A 200 15.07 -9.56 -7.31
C PRO A 200 14.97 -11.08 -7.25
N GLY A 201 15.45 -11.74 -8.31
CA GLY A 201 15.50 -13.19 -8.39
C GLY A 201 16.18 -13.70 -7.13
N ASN A 202 15.39 -14.29 -6.22
CA ASN A 202 15.95 -15.07 -5.13
C ASN A 202 16.34 -16.43 -5.73
N PRO A 203 17.63 -16.73 -5.97
CA PRO A 203 18.03 -17.97 -6.64
C PRO A 203 17.82 -19.21 -5.76
N ASN A 204 17.32 -19.05 -4.53
CA ASN A 204 17.47 -20.03 -3.48
C ASN A 204 16.32 -21.05 -3.35
N ARG A 205 15.64 -21.39 -4.45
CA ARG A 205 14.66 -22.49 -4.47
C ARG A 205 14.96 -23.59 -5.47
N LYS A 206 16.24 -23.87 -5.73
CA LYS A 206 16.69 -25.25 -5.94
C LYS A 206 17.25 -25.77 -4.64
N ARG A 207 16.37 -26.34 -3.82
CA ARG A 207 16.70 -27.24 -2.71
C ARG A 207 17.34 -28.49 -3.34
N ARG A 208 18.59 -28.37 -3.76
CA ARG A 208 19.43 -29.50 -4.19
C ARG A 208 19.62 -30.32 -2.91
N ARG A 209 18.84 -31.40 -2.78
CA ARG A 209 19.14 -32.47 -1.82
C ARG A 209 20.58 -32.90 -2.08
N ARG A 210 21.53 -32.42 -1.26
CA ARG A 210 22.88 -32.97 -1.23
C ARG A 210 22.72 -34.44 -0.78
N PRO A 211 23.21 -35.43 -1.56
CA PRO A 211 23.34 -36.78 -1.03
C PRO A 211 24.31 -36.70 0.15
N LYS A 212 23.88 -37.19 1.31
CA LYS A 212 24.72 -37.33 2.49
C LYS A 212 25.84 -38.31 2.12
N LYS A 213 27.07 -37.84 1.95
CA LYS A 213 28.25 -38.71 1.82
C LYS A 213 28.36 -39.50 3.13
N THR A 214 28.01 -40.77 3.08
CA THR A 214 28.28 -41.76 4.11
C THR A 214 29.79 -41.82 4.29
N LYS A 215 30.28 -41.55 5.51
CA LYS A 215 31.68 -41.82 5.87
C LYS A 215 31.85 -43.35 5.89
N PRO A 216 32.89 -43.93 5.27
CA PRO A 216 33.22 -45.33 5.48
C PRO A 216 33.67 -45.53 6.92
N GLY A 217 33.07 -46.53 7.59
CA GLY A 217 33.41 -46.93 8.95
C GLY A 217 34.79 -47.58 9.02
N PRO A 218 35.41 -47.65 10.22
CA PRO A 218 36.71 -48.26 10.39
C PRO A 218 36.62 -49.77 10.13
N GLU A 219 37.50 -50.23 9.26
CA GLU A 219 37.72 -51.61 8.86
C GLU A 219 38.29 -52.40 10.04
N ILE A 220 37.55 -53.42 10.47
CA ILE A 220 37.97 -54.41 11.46
C ILE A 220 38.93 -55.35 10.76
N GLN A 221 40.23 -55.28 11.10
CA GLN A 221 41.21 -56.27 10.66
C GLN A 221 40.97 -57.61 11.36
N PRO A 222 40.93 -58.73 10.63
CA PRO A 222 40.79 -60.04 11.23
C PRO A 222 42.13 -60.55 11.79
N ASP A 223 42.00 -61.20 12.93
CA ASP A 223 42.98 -61.98 13.67
C ASP A 223 43.70 -63.01 12.78
N SER A 224 45.04 -62.96 12.75
CA SER A 224 45.90 -64.04 12.28
C SER A 224 46.94 -64.35 13.35
N GLY A 225 46.78 -65.51 13.96
CA GLY A 225 47.58 -65.94 15.09
C GLY A 225 48.99 -66.43 14.74
N LEU A 226 49.75 -66.57 15.84
CA LEU A 226 50.83 -67.53 16.11
C LEU A 226 52.19 -67.35 15.43
N ASN A 227 53.16 -66.91 16.25
CA ASN A 227 54.50 -67.49 16.52
C ASN A 227 55.53 -66.36 16.72
N GLY A 228 56.47 -66.38 17.65
CA GLY A 228 56.93 -67.34 18.63
C GLY A 228 58.20 -66.76 19.31
N ALA A 229 58.61 -67.35 20.44
CA ALA A 229 59.96 -67.32 21.06
C ALA A 229 60.61 -65.93 21.37
N LYS A 230 60.88 -65.56 22.64
CA LYS A 230 62.11 -65.87 23.42
C LYS A 230 63.39 -65.66 22.58
N GLN A 231 64.43 -64.89 22.95
CA GLN A 231 65.05 -64.51 24.23
C GLN A 231 66.18 -63.51 23.90
N ASN A 232 66.48 -62.57 24.80
CA ASN A 232 67.82 -62.28 25.33
C ASN A 232 67.69 -61.39 26.56
#